data_AF-A0A840EA28-F1
#
_entry.id   AF-A0A840EA28-F1
#
_cell.length_a   1.000
_cell.length_b   1.000
_cell.length_c   1.000
_cell.angle_alpha   90.00
_cell.angle_beta   90.00
_cell.angle_gamma   90.00
#
_symmetry.space_group_name_H-M   'P 1'
#
loop_
_entity.id
_entity.type
_entity.pdbx_description
1 polymer ?
#
loop_
_entity_poly.entity_id
_entity_poly.type
_entity_poly.pdbx_seq_one_letter_code
_entity_poly.pdbx_strand_id
1 'polypeptide(L)' 'MIQKAADHLRTGGKLLFTAPRVKTEWKDVLTGEQSVSLGAERYKTVLSEAGLSLLAEFEDEGGNYYFDAVKE' A
#
# COMPACT_ATOMS: atom_id res chain seq x y z
N MET A 1 3.19 3.16 -8.66
CA MET A 1 3.57 4.08 -7.56
C MET A 1 4.48 3.40 -6.54
N ILE A 2 4.14 2.20 -6.06
CA ILE A 2 4.95 1.43 -5.09
C ILE A 2 6.40 1.22 -5.58
N GLN A 3 6.62 0.76 -6.81
CA GLN A 3 7.98 0.63 -7.38
C GLN A 3 8.79 1.91 -7.27
N LYS A 4 8.21 3.04 -7.70
CA LYS A 4 8.87 4.35 -7.64
C LYS A 4 9.24 4.73 -6.21
N ALA A 5 8.38 4.44 -5.22
CA ALA A 5 8.71 4.68 -3.82
C ALA A 5 9.87 3.76 -3.37
N ALA A 6 9.82 2.47 -3.71
CA ALA A 6 10.87 1.50 -3.39
C ALA A 6 12.24 1.90 -3.97
N ASP A 7 12.28 2.45 -5.18
CA ASP A 7 13.51 2.89 -5.85
C ASP A 7 14.20 4.06 -5.13
N HIS A 8 13.48 4.81 -4.30
CA HIS A 8 14.01 5.94 -3.52
C HIS A 8 14.34 5.56 -2.06
N LEU A 9 14.06 4.31 -1.66
CA LEU A 9 14.43 3.81 -0.34
C LEU A 9 15.83 3.23 -0.37
N ARG A 10 16.62 3.54 0.66
CA ARG A 10 17.85 2.81 0.97
C ARG A 10 17.48 1.47 1.61
N THR A 11 18.36 0.48 1.57
CA THR A 11 18.25 -0.74 2.38
C THR A 11 17.97 -0.38 3.85
N GLY A 12 16.98 -1.03 4.45
CA GLY A 12 16.42 -0.74 5.77
C GLY A 12 15.39 0.39 5.80
N GLY A 13 15.17 1.11 4.69
CA GLY A 13 14.17 2.16 4.57
C GLY A 13 12.74 1.60 4.59
N LYS A 14 11.79 2.35 5.15
CA LYS A 14 10.41 1.90 5.33
C LYS A 14 9.43 2.60 4.38
N LEU A 15 8.43 1.85 3.94
CA LEU A 15 7.26 2.35 3.24
C LEU A 15 6.01 2.01 4.06
N LEU A 16 5.29 3.03 4.51
CA LEU A 16 4.00 2.89 5.18
C LEU A 16 2.92 3.53 4.31
N PHE A 17 1.86 2.80 4.01
CA PHE A 17 0.72 3.34 3.27
C PHE A 17 -0.59 2.67 3.69
N THR A 18 -1.70 3.36 3.41
CA THR A 18 -3.06 2.86 3.65
C THR A 18 -3.76 2.56 2.33
N ALA A 19 -4.50 1.45 2.28
CA ALA A 19 -5.39 1.14 1.16
C ALA A 19 -6.47 0.15 1.60
N PRO A 20 -7.68 0.18 1.00
CA PRO A 20 -8.71 -0.81 1.29
C PRO A 20 -8.19 -2.24 1.10
N ARG A 21 -8.36 -3.11 2.09
CA ARG A 21 -7.93 -4.51 2.01
C ARG A 21 -8.67 -5.32 0.93
N VAL A 22 -9.87 -4.88 0.55
CA VAL A 22 -10.71 -5.53 -0.45
C VAL A 22 -10.53 -4.83 -1.81
N LYS A 23 -10.61 -5.61 -2.88
CA LYS A 23 -10.73 -5.07 -4.24
C LYS A 23 -12.02 -4.28 -4.36
N THR A 24 -11.91 -2.99 -4.61
CA THR A 24 -13.07 -2.12 -4.69
C THR A 24 -12.77 -0.92 -5.56
N GLU A 25 -13.82 -0.27 -6.02
CA GLU A 25 -13.76 0.96 -6.78
C GLU A 25 -14.78 1.93 -6.19
N TRP A 26 -14.43 3.20 -6.08
CA TRP A 26 -15.31 4.23 -5.56
C TRP A 26 -15.09 5.55 -6.28
N LYS A 27 -16.12 6.38 -6.32
CA LYS A 27 -15.97 7.77 -6.73
C LYS A 27 -15.37 8.55 -5.57
N ASP A 28 -14.17 9.07 -5.74
CA ASP A 28 -13.50 9.88 -4.73
C ASP A 28 -14.31 11.17 -4.49
N VAL A 29 -14.63 11.45 -3.23
CA VAL A 29 -15.51 12.57 -2.86
C VAL A 29 -14.79 13.92 -3.03
N LEU A 30 -13.46 13.94 -2.93
CA LEU A 30 -12.65 15.16 -3.02
C LEU A 30 -12.31 15.50 -4.48
N THR A 31 -11.93 14.52 -5.29
CA THR A 31 -11.55 14.74 -6.69
C THR A 31 -12.69 14.52 -7.67
N GLY A 32 -13.72 13.78 -7.27
CA GLY A 32 -14.80 13.34 -8.16
C GLY A 32 -14.39 12.24 -9.14
N GLU A 33 -13.13 11.79 -9.11
CA GLU A 33 -12.59 10.78 -10.01
C GLU A 33 -12.81 9.36 -9.50
N GLN A 34 -12.74 8.39 -10.39
CA GLN A 34 -12.81 6.99 -10.03
C GLN A 34 -11.49 6.57 -9.36
N SER A 35 -11.58 6.11 -8.11
CA SER A 35 -10.50 5.47 -7.37
C SER A 35 -10.69 3.95 -7.33
N VAL A 36 -9.57 3.22 -7.25
CA VAL A 36 -9.54 1.77 -7.26
C VAL A 36 -8.56 1.26 -6.21
N SER A 37 -8.99 0.27 -5.43
CA SER A 37 -8.12 -0.56 -4.60
C SER A 37 -7.87 -1.90 -5.26
N LEU A 38 -6.61 -2.33 -5.27
CA LEU A 38 -6.19 -3.63 -5.79
C LEU A 38 -6.42 -4.78 -4.79
N GLY A 39 -6.75 -4.45 -3.54
CA GLY A 39 -6.86 -5.39 -2.42
C GLY A 39 -5.52 -5.89 -1.89
N ALA A 40 -5.52 -6.36 -0.64
CA ALA A 40 -4.34 -6.70 0.14
C ALA A 40 -3.41 -7.70 -0.57
N GLU A 41 -3.97 -8.77 -1.13
CA GLU A 41 -3.18 -9.80 -1.82
C GLU A 41 -2.40 -9.24 -3.01
N ARG A 42 -2.99 -8.32 -3.78
CA ARG A 42 -2.28 -7.72 -4.91
C ARG A 42 -1.23 -6.72 -4.42
N TYR A 43 -1.51 -5.95 -3.36
CA TYR A 43 -0.50 -5.06 -2.77
C TYR A 43 0.72 -5.84 -2.24
N LYS A 44 0.51 -6.99 -1.60
CA LYS A 44 1.58 -7.89 -1.15
C LYS A 44 2.47 -8.34 -2.32
N THR A 45 1.86 -8.78 -3.41
CA THR A 45 2.60 -9.16 -4.62
C THR A 45 3.40 -7.97 -5.17
N VAL A 46 2.79 -6.79 -5.30
CA VAL A 46 3.45 -5.60 -5.85
C VAL A 46 4.60 -5.11 -4.94
N LEU A 47 4.47 -5.24 -3.62
CA LEU A 47 5.55 -4.95 -2.69
C LEU A 47 6.74 -5.90 -2.90
N SER A 48 6.48 -7.21 -2.97
CA SER A 48 7.52 -8.21 -3.21
C SER A 48 8.20 -8.01 -4.56
N GLU A 49 7.44 -7.75 -5.63
CA GLU A 49 7.97 -7.43 -6.96
C GLU A 49 8.86 -6.16 -6.94
N ALA A 50 8.59 -5.22 -6.04
CA ALA A 50 9.38 -4.00 -5.85
C ALA A 50 10.61 -4.17 -4.92
N GLY A 51 10.85 -5.40 -4.43
CA GLY A 51 11.92 -5.69 -3.47
C GLY A 51 11.66 -5.09 -2.10
N LEU A 52 10.39 -5.05 -1.69
CA LEU A 52 9.96 -4.67 -0.35
C LEU A 52 9.36 -5.88 0.37
N SER A 53 9.75 -6.08 1.62
CA SER A 53 9.20 -7.12 2.50
C SER A 53 8.16 -6.50 3.43
N LEU A 54 6.98 -7.12 3.50
CA LEU A 54 5.90 -6.70 4.39
C LEU A 54 6.25 -7.06 5.84
N LEU A 55 6.27 -6.07 6.72
CA LEU A 55 6.51 -6.23 8.15
C LEU A 55 5.21 -6.45 8.93
N ALA A 56 4.17 -5.67 8.64
CA ALA A 56 2.90 -5.73 9.36
C ALA A 56 1.72 -5.22 8.53
N GLU A 57 0.54 -5.70 8.90
CA GLU A 57 -0.76 -5.16 8.48
C GLU A 57 -1.57 -4.86 9.74
N PHE A 58 -2.23 -3.71 9.78
CA PHE A 58 -3.06 -3.32 10.93
C PHE A 58 -4.13 -2.31 10.52
N GLU A 59 -5.19 -2.23 11.32
CA GLU A 59 -6.26 -1.25 11.16
C GLU A 59 -6.19 -0.26 12.32
N ASP A 60 -6.34 1.04 12.05
CA ASP A 60 -6.45 2.06 13.09
C ASP A 60 -7.90 2.22 13.58
N GLU A 61 -8.11 3.06 14.60
CA GLU A 61 -9.44 3.37 15.12
C GLU A 61 -10.36 4.07 14.10
N GLY A 62 -9.79 4.63 13.02
CA GLY A 62 -10.51 5.24 11.92
C GLY A 62 -10.92 4.28 10.80
N GLY A 63 -10.56 2.99 10.91
CA GLY A 63 -10.84 1.97 9.91
C GLY A 63 -9.88 1.99 8.71
N ASN A 64 -8.76 2.73 8.80
CA ASN A 64 -7.74 2.71 7.75
C ASN A 64 -6.89 1.45 7.88
N TYR A 65 -6.76 0.72 6.78
CA TYR A 65 -5.93 -0.49 6.74
C TYR A 65 -4.53 -0.16 6.23
N TYR A 66 -3.52 -0.39 7.06
CA TYR A 66 -2.12 -0.06 6.84
C TYR A 66 -1.30 -1.27 6.36
N PHE A 67 -0.31 -0.97 5.53
CA PHE A 67 0.76 -1.87 5.12
C PHE A 67 2.11 -1.24 5.51
N ASP A 68 2.83 -1.84 6.45
CA ASP A 68 4.20 -1.46 6.84
C ASP A 68 5.19 -2.39 6.13
N ALA A 69 6.05 -1.84 5.28
CA ALA A 69 7.03 -2.61 4.52
C ALA A 69 8.44 -2.01 4.62
N VAL A 70 9.46 -2.84 4.43
CA VAL A 70 10.87 -2.45 4.48
C VAL A 70 11.60 -2.82 3.19
N LYS A 71 12.53 -1.97 2.78
CA LYS A 71 13.46 -2.22 1.68
C LYS A 71 14.60 -3.11 2.16
N GLU A 72 14.77 -4.23 1.48
CA GLU A 72 15.91 -5.12 1.67
C GLU A 72 17.16 -4.60 0.94
#